data_AF-A0AA43Z737-F1
#
_entry.id   AF-A0AA43Z737-F1
#
_cell.length_a   1.000
_cell.length_b   1.000
_cell.length_c   1.000
_cell.angle_alpha   90.00
_cell.angle_beta   90.00
_cell.angle_gamma   90.00
#
_symmetry.space_group_name_H-M   'P 1'
#
loop_
_entity.id
_entity.type
_entity.pdbx_description
1 polymer ?
#
loop_
_entity_poly.entity_id
_entity_poly.type
_entity_poly.pdbx_seq_one_letter_code
_entity_poly.pdbx_strand_id
1 'polypeptide(L)'
;MARLALERAMPAAWIDEVFETHRQRQYPRELLFSTVVELMSLVSLGLRPSLHAAARQMDHLPVSLAALYDKVRRTEPPLLRALVQGSAQRLEPVVSALG
;
A
#
# COMPACT_ATOMS: atom_id res chain seq x y z
N MET A 1 -8.41 -15.26 -0.07
CA MET A 1 -8.06 -15.17 1.36
C MET A 1 -6.98 -14.11 1.64
N ALA A 2 -5.80 -14.17 1.02
CA ALA A 2 -4.72 -13.20 1.29
C ALA A 2 -5.09 -11.72 1.06
N ARG A 3 -5.79 -11.40 -0.05
CA ARG A 3 -6.28 -10.03 -0.31
C ARG A 3 -7.19 -9.50 0.80
N LEU A 4 -8.16 -10.31 1.23
CA LEU A 4 -9.09 -9.95 2.30
C LEU A 4 -8.36 -9.70 3.62
N ALA A 5 -7.35 -10.51 3.94
CA ALA A 5 -6.50 -10.31 5.11
C ALA A 5 -5.73 -8.98 5.03
N LEU A 6 -5.15 -8.66 3.86
CA LEU A 6 -4.45 -7.39 3.64
C LEU A 6 -5.38 -6.18 3.72
N GLU A 7 -6.57 -6.26 3.13
CA GLU A 7 -7.59 -5.19 3.20
C GLU A 7 -8.07 -4.96 4.65
N ARG A 8 -8.21 -6.02 5.44
CA ARG A 8 -8.55 -5.93 6.87
C ARG A 8 -7.41 -5.35 7.70
N ALA A 9 -6.18 -5.78 7.43
CA ALA A 9 -4.98 -5.37 8.15
C ALA A 9 -4.57 -3.94 7.83
N MET A 10 -4.79 -3.48 6.60
CA MET A 10 -4.26 -2.23 6.08
C MET A 10 -5.36 -1.38 5.42
N PRO A 11 -6.32 -0.84 6.19
CA PRO A 11 -7.30 0.07 5.63
C PRO A 11 -6.59 1.33 5.10
N ALA A 12 -7.10 1.90 4.00
CA ALA A 12 -6.47 3.02 3.30
C ALA A 12 -6.14 4.20 4.22
N ALA A 13 -7.08 4.61 5.07
CA ALA A 13 -6.88 5.69 6.03
C ALA A 13 -5.70 5.45 6.99
N TRP A 14 -5.52 4.20 7.44
CA TRP A 14 -4.40 3.85 8.30
C TRP A 14 -3.07 3.84 7.55
N ILE A 15 -3.06 3.35 6.30
CA ILE A 15 -1.85 3.42 5.45
C ILE A 15 -1.42 4.88 5.27
N ASP A 16 -2.37 5.77 5.00
CA ASP A 16 -2.08 7.19 4.79
C ASP A 16 -1.66 7.89 6.09
N GLU A 17 -2.20 7.51 7.25
CA GLU A 17 -1.73 7.98 8.57
C GLU A 17 -0.29 7.55 8.86
N VAL A 18 0.04 6.28 8.60
CA VAL A 18 1.41 5.76 8.73
C VAL A 18 2.34 6.48 7.75
N PHE A 19 1.87 6.75 6.53
CA PHE A 19 2.61 7.55 5.56
C PHE A 19 2.91 8.96 6.08
N GLU A 20 1.91 9.68 6.58
CA GLU A 20 2.10 11.02 7.13
C GLU A 20 3.06 11.05 8.32
N THR A 21 3.00 10.03 9.18
CA THR A 21 3.84 9.94 10.37
C THR A 21 5.30 9.62 10.06
N HIS A 22 5.55 8.78 9.06
CA HIS A 22 6.89 8.22 8.80
C HIS A 22 7.57 8.77 7.54
N ARG A 23 6.88 9.57 6.72
CA ARG A 23 7.49 10.22 5.54
C ARG A 23 8.53 11.24 5.97
N GLN A 24 9.68 11.19 5.32
CA GLN A 24 10.77 12.15 5.49
C GLN A 24 10.81 13.15 4.34
N ARG A 25 10.74 12.66 3.10
CA ARG A 25 10.94 13.46 1.88
C ARG A 25 9.74 13.39 0.95
N GLN A 26 8.94 12.33 1.00
CA GLN A 26 7.72 12.26 0.22
C GLN A 26 6.64 13.20 0.80
N TYR A 27 5.83 13.76 -0.09
CA TYR A 27 4.67 14.57 0.25
C TYR A 27 3.39 13.88 -0.21
N PRO A 28 2.30 13.95 0.56
CA PRO A 28 0.98 13.67 0.03
C PRO A 28 0.66 14.75 -1.01
N ARG A 29 0.50 14.35 -2.27
CA ARG A 29 -0.08 15.20 -3.31
C ARG A 29 -1.32 14.49 -3.84
N GLU A 30 -1.53 14.52 -5.15
CA GLU A 30 -2.63 13.87 -5.86
C GLU A 30 -2.62 12.34 -5.74
N LEU A 31 -1.48 11.72 -5.41
CA LEU A 31 -1.37 10.27 -5.23
C LEU A 31 -1.09 9.90 -3.77
N LEU A 32 -2.12 9.33 -3.12
CA LEU A 32 -2.06 8.75 -1.78
C LEU A 32 -1.17 7.51 -1.75
N PHE A 33 -0.59 7.21 -0.59
CA PHE A 33 0.27 6.02 -0.46
C PHE A 33 -0.58 4.74 -0.36
N SER A 34 -1.78 4.84 0.19
CA SER A 34 -2.78 3.77 0.16
C SER A 34 -3.08 3.27 -1.26
N THR A 35 -3.18 4.16 -2.25
CA THR A 35 -3.35 3.79 -3.68
C THR A 35 -2.16 2.99 -4.21
N VAL A 36 -0.93 3.33 -3.78
CA VAL A 36 0.27 2.56 -4.17
C VAL A 36 0.22 1.16 -3.57
N VAL A 37 -0.15 1.03 -2.30
CA VAL A 37 -0.27 -0.25 -1.60
C VAL A 37 -1.36 -1.12 -2.23
N GLU A 38 -2.49 -0.53 -2.62
CA GLU A 38 -3.57 -1.23 -3.33
C GLU A 38 -3.08 -1.82 -4.65
N LEU A 39 -2.45 -0.99 -5.50
CA LEU A 39 -1.90 -1.44 -6.78
C LEU A 39 -0.84 -2.52 -6.61
N MET A 40 0.07 -2.34 -5.65
CA MET A 40 1.12 -3.33 -5.37
C MET A 40 0.54 -4.63 -4.80
N SER A 41 -0.55 -4.58 -4.05
CA SER A 41 -1.22 -5.79 -3.55
C SER A 41 -1.77 -6.65 -4.69
N LEU A 42 -2.30 -6.02 -5.75
CA LEU A 42 -2.74 -6.76 -6.95
C LEU A 42 -1.57 -7.47 -7.65
N VAL A 43 -0.39 -6.84 -7.67
CA VAL A 43 0.81 -7.43 -8.30
C VAL A 43 1.39 -8.53 -7.43
N SER A 44 1.60 -8.27 -6.14
CA SER A 44 2.20 -9.22 -5.19
C SER A 44 1.37 -10.50 -5.01
N LEU A 45 0.05 -10.40 -5.16
CA LEU A 45 -0.86 -11.55 -5.11
C LEU A 45 -1.05 -12.25 -6.46
N GLY A 46 -0.32 -11.83 -7.50
CA GLY A 46 -0.41 -12.42 -8.85
C GLY A 46 -1.72 -12.12 -9.60
N LEU A 47 -2.54 -11.19 -9.10
CA LEU A 47 -3.79 -10.79 -9.74
C LEU A 47 -3.52 -9.93 -10.98
N ARG A 48 -2.40 -9.23 -11.03
CA ARG A 48 -1.93 -8.46 -12.19
C ARG A 48 -0.46 -8.74 -12.45
N PRO A 49 -0.03 -8.81 -13.72
CA PRO A 49 1.34 -9.19 -14.07
C PRO A 49 2.37 -8.08 -13.79
N SER A 50 1.92 -6.83 -13.60
CA SER A 50 2.81 -5.70 -13.33
C SER A 50 2.05 -4.51 -12.73
N LEU A 51 2.80 -3.56 -12.15
CA LEU A 51 2.25 -2.30 -11.66
C LEU A 51 1.58 -1.51 -12.79
N HIS A 52 2.17 -1.51 -13.98
CA HIS A 52 1.58 -0.91 -15.17
C HIS A 52 0.21 -1.51 -15.50
N ALA A 53 0.10 -2.84 -15.50
CA ALA A 53 -1.15 -3.54 -15.78
C ALA A 53 -2.22 -3.28 -14.69
N ALA A 54 -1.80 -3.16 -13.43
CA ALA A 54 -2.69 -2.79 -12.33
C ALA A 54 -3.20 -1.34 -12.49
N ALA A 55 -2.30 -0.38 -12.76
CA ALA A 55 -2.66 1.02 -12.92
C ALA A 55 -3.59 1.28 -14.12
N ARG A 56 -3.40 0.56 -15.23
CA ARG A 56 -4.23 0.68 -16.45
C ARG A 56 -5.69 0.28 -16.28
N GLN A 57 -6.03 -0.48 -15.25
CA GLN A 57 -7.40 -0.94 -14.99
C GLN A 57 -8.11 -0.13 -13.90
N MET A 58 -7.41 0.80 -13.27
CA MET A 58 -8.02 1.73 -12.33
C MET A 58 -8.84 2.75 -13.13
N ASP A 59 -10.12 2.92 -12.79
CA ASP A 59 -11.03 3.84 -13.51
C ASP A 59 -10.49 5.28 -13.51
N HIS A 60 -9.83 5.68 -12.42
CA HIS A 60 -9.24 7.00 -12.29
C HIS A 60 -7.94 6.97 -11.47
N LEU A 61 -6.80 6.98 -12.16
CA LEU A 61 -5.50 7.30 -11.55
C LEU A 61 -5.27 8.82 -11.67
N PRO A 62 -5.16 9.56 -10.55
CA PRO A 62 -5.10 11.03 -10.58
C PRO A 62 -3.75 11.58 -11.06
N VAL A 63 -2.78 10.72 -11.37
CA VAL A 63 -1.42 11.11 -11.77
C VAL A 63 -0.95 10.31 -12.98
N SER A 64 0.11 10.80 -13.63
CA SER A 64 0.75 10.04 -14.72
C SER A 64 1.38 8.74 -14.22
N LEU A 65 1.56 7.76 -15.13
CA LEU A 65 2.32 6.55 -14.81
C LEU A 65 3.74 6.86 -14.34
N ALA A 66 4.39 7.88 -14.90
CA ALA A 66 5.71 8.31 -14.47
C ALA A 66 5.70 8.77 -13.00
N ALA A 67 4.70 9.57 -12.60
CA ALA A 67 4.55 10.02 -11.22
C ALA A 67 4.24 8.86 -10.24
N LEU A 68 3.46 7.86 -10.68
CA LEU A 68 3.25 6.62 -9.92
C LEU A 68 4.56 5.87 -9.69
N TYR A 69 5.34 5.63 -10.76
CA TYR A 69 6.64 4.96 -10.64
C TYR A 69 7.63 5.74 -9.79
N ASP A 70 7.64 7.07 -9.90
CA ASP A 70 8.48 7.94 -9.05
C ASP A 70 8.11 7.83 -7.57
N LYS A 71 6.80 7.78 -7.23
CA LYS A 71 6.34 7.59 -5.85
C LYS A 71 6.79 6.23 -5.30
N VAL A 72 6.63 5.16 -6.09
CA VAL A 72 7.09 3.81 -5.73
C VAL A 72 8.61 3.79 -5.51
N ARG A 73 9.38 4.36 -6.46
CA ARG A 73 10.84 4.40 -6.41
C ARG A 73 11.37 5.14 -5.17
N ARG A 74 10.65 6.14 -4.68
CA ARG A 74 11.04 6.95 -3.53
C ARG A 74 10.58 6.36 -2.20
N THR A 75 10.00 5.16 -2.18
CA THR A 75 9.52 4.52 -0.95
C THR A 75 10.63 4.45 0.10
N GLU A 76 10.34 4.97 1.28
CA GLU A 76 11.33 5.17 2.32
C GLU A 76 11.37 3.93 3.25
N PRO A 77 12.56 3.40 3.59
CA PRO A 77 12.66 2.23 4.47
C PRO A 77 11.95 2.37 5.82
N PRO A 78 11.97 3.53 6.52
CA PRO A 78 11.22 3.71 7.76
C PRO A 78 9.72 3.53 7.60
N LEU A 79 9.14 4.03 6.50
CA LEU A 79 7.74 3.86 6.17
C LEU A 79 7.37 2.38 5.98
N LEU A 80 8.17 1.63 5.21
CA LEU A 80 7.94 0.21 5.02
C LEU A 80 8.02 -0.57 6.34
N ARG A 81 8.98 -0.24 7.19
CA ARG A 81 9.12 -0.86 8.52
C ARG A 81 7.87 -0.63 9.37
N ALA A 82 7.36 0.60 9.40
CA ALA A 82 6.15 0.94 10.13
C ALA A 82 4.92 0.19 9.60
N LEU A 83 4.75 0.10 8.27
CA LEU A 83 3.66 -0.64 7.65
C LEU A 83 3.72 -2.14 7.97
N VAL A 84 4.92 -2.75 7.91
CA VAL A 84 5.10 -4.18 8.24
C VAL A 84 4.82 -4.45 9.73
N GLN A 85 5.42 -3.66 10.63
CA GLN A 85 5.23 -3.84 12.08
C GLN A 85 3.78 -3.61 12.48
N GLY A 86 3.17 -2.52 11.99
CA GLY A 86 1.79 -2.18 12.33
C GLY A 86 0.78 -3.14 11.72
N SER A 87 1.00 -3.66 10.50
CA SER A 87 0.11 -4.68 9.92
C SER A 87 0.19 -6.01 10.68
N ALA A 88 1.38 -6.41 11.14
CA ALA A 88 1.54 -7.59 11.99
C ALA A 88 0.76 -7.46 13.31
N GLN A 89 0.88 -6.32 14.01
CA GLN A 89 0.12 -6.04 15.23
C GLN A 89 -1.40 -6.06 14.97
N ARG A 90 -1.84 -5.49 13.85
CA ARG A 90 -3.26 -5.44 13.48
C ARG A 90 -3.84 -6.81 13.10
N LEU A 91 -2.99 -7.75 12.68
CA LEU A 91 -3.37 -9.12 12.36
C LEU A 91 -3.24 -10.08 13.54
N GLU A 92 -2.57 -9.68 14.63
CA GLU A 92 -2.40 -10.51 15.83
C GLU A 92 -3.72 -11.11 16.34
N PRO A 93 -4.85 -10.36 16.46
CA PRO A 93 -6.12 -10.95 16.89
C PRO A 93 -6.66 -12.01 15.94
N VAL A 94 -6.37 -11.88 14.64
CA VAL A 94 -6.78 -12.85 13.61
C VAL A 94 -5.94 -14.11 13.72
N VAL A 95 -4.62 -13.98 13.90
CA VAL A 95 -3.72 -15.12 14.09
C VAL A 95 -4.07 -15.87 15.37
N SER A 96 -4.26 -15.17 16.49
CA SER A 96 -4.65 -15.78 17.77
C SER A 96 -5.99 -16.49 17.72
N ALA A 97 -6.93 -16.05 16.87
CA ALA A 97 -8.20 -16.73 16.66
C ALA A 97 -8.09 -18.01 15.80
N LEU A 98 -6.98 -18.19 15.08
CA LEU A 98 -6.73 -19.35 14.22
C LEU A 98 -5.93 -20.47 14.90
N GLY A 99 -5.23 -20.20 16.01
CA GLY A 99 -4.46 -21.18 16.80
C GLY A 99 -2.96 -21.11 16.57
#